data_AF-A0A173G8Q2-F1
#
_entry.id   AF-A0A173G8Q2-F1
#
_cell.length_a   1.000
_cell.length_b   1.000
_cell.length_c   1.000
_cell.angle_alpha   90.00
_cell.angle_beta   90.00
_cell.angle_gamma   90.00
#
_symmetry.space_group_name_H-M   'P 1'
#
loop_
_entity.id
_entity.type
_entity.pdbx_description
1 polymer ?
#
loop_
_entity_poly.entity_id
_entity_poly.type
_entity_poly.pdbx_seq_one_letter_code
_entity_poly.pdbx_strand_id
1 'polypeptide(L)'
;MDVPMSKVKFNANGDWAYVQNFKVLQNIFTRHQIDKPIPVEALIKCKMQDNLEFLQWTKRFWDLNFPDHDYDAVSRRKGGALPAASTTATRAPATAGARRAGAAAAGAPRLAKAGGAGLGSAALQQENNSLKETVTGLERERDFYFSKLRDIELLIQQAVDDDPELEKQEDGLVKQIQLILYSTEEGFEIPQEGEILDDQETF
;
A
#
# COMPACT_ATOMS: atom_id res chain seq x y z
N MET A 1 8.82 11.49 -27.69
CA MET A 1 7.71 11.39 -26.72
C MET A 1 6.44 11.96 -27.34
N ASP A 2 5.55 11.12 -27.84
CA ASP A 2 4.51 11.48 -28.83
C ASP A 2 3.07 11.44 -28.30
N VAL A 3 2.87 11.01 -27.05
CA VAL A 3 1.58 11.08 -26.36
C VAL A 3 1.22 12.55 -26.06
N PRO A 4 0.08 13.07 -26.54
CA PRO A 4 -0.33 14.46 -26.33
C PRO A 4 -0.89 14.66 -24.91
N MET A 5 0.01 14.78 -23.94
CA MET A 5 -0.33 14.90 -22.50
C MET A 5 -1.24 16.10 -22.20
N SER A 6 -1.24 17.15 -23.02
CA SER A 6 -2.15 18.30 -22.89
C SER A 6 -3.63 17.95 -23.13
N LYS A 7 -3.92 16.84 -23.82
CA LYS A 7 -5.29 16.35 -24.03
C LYS A 7 -5.76 15.41 -22.94
N VAL A 8 -4.86 14.98 -22.04
CA VAL A 8 -5.17 14.06 -20.95
C VAL A 8 -5.70 14.85 -19.75
N LYS A 9 -6.83 14.40 -19.22
CA LYS A 9 -7.47 14.96 -18.04
C LYS A 9 -7.05 14.19 -16.80
N PHE A 10 -6.14 14.77 -16.02
CA PHE A 10 -5.62 14.14 -14.80
C PHE A 10 -6.63 14.14 -13.65
N ASN A 11 -7.46 15.18 -13.52
CA ASN A 11 -8.55 15.27 -12.55
C ASN A 11 -9.89 14.84 -13.17
N ALA A 12 -9.91 13.70 -13.86
CA ALA A 12 -11.14 13.15 -14.43
C ALA A 12 -12.04 12.59 -13.30
N ASN A 13 -13.29 13.04 -13.23
CA ASN A 13 -14.25 12.68 -12.17
C ASN A 13 -15.59 12.16 -12.72
N GLY A 14 -15.58 11.58 -13.93
CA GLY A 14 -16.77 10.96 -14.52
C GLY A 14 -16.48 10.29 -15.86
N ASP A 15 -17.38 9.40 -16.27
CA ASP A 15 -17.25 8.51 -17.42
C ASP A 15 -16.86 9.23 -18.71
N TRP A 16 -17.47 10.38 -18.97
CA TRP A 16 -17.16 11.16 -20.17
C TRP A 16 -15.68 11.60 -20.22
N ALA A 17 -15.09 11.97 -19.08
CA ALA A 17 -13.69 12.35 -19.01
C ALA A 17 -12.77 11.13 -19.17
N TYR A 18 -13.14 9.97 -18.62
CA TYR A 18 -12.43 8.71 -18.82
C TYR A 18 -12.43 8.29 -20.28
N VAL A 19 -13.60 8.34 -20.95
CA VAL A 19 -13.73 8.03 -22.39
C VAL A 19 -12.82 8.93 -23.23
N GLN A 20 -12.72 10.23 -22.93
CA GLN A 20 -11.79 11.11 -23.64
C GLN A 20 -10.32 10.73 -23.44
N ASN A 21 -9.92 10.35 -22.23
CA ASN A 21 -8.57 9.87 -21.96
C ASN A 21 -8.28 8.56 -22.72
N PHE A 22 -9.22 7.61 -22.73
CA PHE A 22 -9.07 6.37 -23.48
C PHE A 22 -9.00 6.58 -24.99
N LYS A 23 -9.69 7.59 -25.54
CA LYS A 23 -9.52 7.98 -26.96
C LYS A 23 -8.11 8.45 -27.27
N VAL A 24 -7.46 9.16 -26.35
CA VAL A 24 -6.04 9.53 -26.51
C VAL A 24 -5.18 8.27 -26.57
N LEU A 25 -5.42 7.30 -25.68
CA LEU A 25 -4.68 6.04 -25.65
C LEU A 25 -4.90 5.19 -26.91
N GLN A 26 -6.15 5.04 -27.37
CA GLN A 26 -6.49 4.33 -28.61
C GLN A 26 -5.75 4.91 -29.82
N ASN A 27 -5.72 6.24 -29.97
CA ASN A 27 -5.00 6.90 -31.06
C ASN A 27 -3.50 6.60 -31.04
N ILE A 28 -2.90 6.45 -29.85
CA ILE A 28 -1.48 6.08 -29.70
C ILE A 28 -1.27 4.62 -30.07
N PHE A 29 -2.15 3.72 -29.64
CA PHE A 29 -2.07 2.29 -30.02
C PHE A 29 -2.17 2.13 -31.54
N THR A 30 -3.10 2.83 -32.20
CA THR A 30 -3.22 2.81 -33.67
C THR A 30 -1.96 3.35 -34.36
N ARG A 31 -1.38 4.44 -33.86
CA ARG A 31 -0.16 5.04 -34.45
C ARG A 31 1.05 4.10 -34.35
N HIS A 32 1.17 3.40 -33.23
CA HIS A 32 2.28 2.47 -32.97
C HIS A 32 1.98 1.02 -33.36
N GLN A 33 0.86 0.77 -34.05
CA GLN A 33 0.45 -0.56 -34.53
C GLN A 33 0.40 -1.59 -33.38
N ILE A 34 -0.13 -1.19 -32.24
CA ILE A 34 -0.34 -2.07 -31.08
C ILE A 34 -1.71 -2.72 -31.22
N ASP A 35 -1.73 -4.01 -31.56
CA ASP A 35 -2.96 -4.78 -31.84
C ASP A 35 -3.79 -5.15 -30.59
N LYS A 36 -3.38 -4.74 -29.39
CA LYS A 36 -4.13 -5.02 -28.16
C LYS A 36 -5.43 -4.20 -28.13
N PRO A 37 -6.62 -4.84 -28.12
CA PRO A 37 -7.87 -4.12 -27.92
C PRO A 37 -7.95 -3.57 -26.49
N ILE A 38 -8.41 -2.31 -26.39
CA ILE A 38 -8.65 -1.61 -25.13
C ILE A 38 -10.17 -1.69 -24.84
N PRO A 39 -10.61 -2.47 -23.82
CA PRO A 39 -12.02 -2.63 -23.50
C PRO A 39 -12.57 -1.41 -22.74
N VAL A 40 -12.71 -0.28 -23.43
CA VAL A 40 -13.05 1.03 -22.82
C VAL A 40 -14.31 0.96 -21.96
N GLU A 41 -15.39 0.34 -22.45
CA GLU A 41 -16.66 0.24 -21.73
C GLU A 41 -16.55 -0.53 -20.39
N ALA A 42 -15.63 -1.49 -20.31
CA ALA A 42 -15.38 -2.23 -19.08
C ALA A 42 -14.47 -1.42 -18.13
N LEU A 43 -13.43 -0.78 -18.67
CA LEU A 43 -12.47 0.00 -17.89
C LEU A 43 -13.10 1.23 -17.24
N ILE A 44 -13.96 1.97 -17.94
CA ILE A 44 -14.60 3.19 -17.40
C ILE A 44 -15.52 2.89 -16.21
N LYS A 45 -16.04 1.66 -16.09
CA LYS A 45 -16.85 1.22 -14.94
C LYS A 45 -16.02 1.04 -13.67
N CYS A 46 -14.70 1.16 -13.75
CA CYS A 46 -13.78 1.04 -12.63
C CYS A 46 -13.90 -0.29 -11.87
N LYS A 47 -14.30 -1.37 -12.56
CA LYS A 47 -14.37 -2.72 -11.98
C LYS A 47 -12.96 -3.30 -11.84
N MET A 48 -12.68 -3.91 -10.68
CA MET A 48 -11.34 -4.41 -10.32
C MET A 48 -10.78 -5.41 -11.34
N GLN A 49 -11.58 -6.38 -11.76
CA GLN A 49 -11.15 -7.45 -12.67
C GLN A 49 -10.66 -6.89 -14.02
N ASP A 50 -11.48 -6.08 -14.70
CA ASP A 50 -11.15 -5.55 -16.03
C ASP A 50 -9.92 -4.61 -15.99
N ASN A 51 -9.81 -3.79 -14.93
CA ASN A 51 -8.68 -2.88 -14.77
C ASN A 51 -7.39 -3.62 -14.41
N LEU A 52 -7.45 -4.65 -13.57
CA LEU A 52 -6.29 -5.45 -13.21
C LEU A 52 -5.76 -6.23 -14.40
N GLU A 53 -6.63 -6.87 -15.19
CA GLU A 53 -6.22 -7.58 -16.41
C GLU A 53 -5.50 -6.65 -17.41
N PHE A 54 -6.04 -5.44 -17.61
CA PHE A 54 -5.41 -4.46 -18.49
C PHE A 54 -4.06 -3.95 -17.95
N LEU A 55 -3.94 -3.76 -16.62
CA LEU A 55 -2.69 -3.36 -15.98
C LEU A 55 -1.61 -4.45 -16.05
N GLN A 56 -1.99 -5.72 -15.86
CA GLN A 56 -1.06 -6.85 -16.01
C GLN A 56 -0.46 -6.90 -17.41
N TRP A 57 -1.31 -6.76 -18.44
CA TRP A 57 -0.83 -6.66 -19.82
C TRP A 57 0.05 -5.43 -20.02
N THR A 58 -0.32 -4.27 -19.46
CA THR A 58 0.45 -3.02 -19.59
C THR A 58 1.84 -3.15 -18.96
N LYS A 59 1.96 -3.80 -17.79
CA LYS A 59 3.25 -4.06 -17.14
C LYS A 59 4.14 -4.94 -18.01
N ARG A 60 3.59 -6.05 -18.51
CA ARG A 60 4.31 -6.94 -19.44
C ARG A 60 4.74 -6.19 -20.71
N PHE A 61 3.87 -5.36 -21.29
CA PHE A 61 4.21 -4.54 -22.44
C PHE A 61 5.34 -3.55 -22.11
N TRP A 62 5.30 -2.90 -20.95
CA TRP A 62 6.35 -2.00 -20.50
C TRP A 62 7.69 -2.72 -20.34
N ASP A 63 7.72 -3.86 -19.65
CA ASP A 63 8.96 -4.64 -19.42
C ASP A 63 9.66 -5.04 -20.73
N LEU A 64 8.88 -5.38 -21.75
CA LEU A 64 9.42 -5.83 -23.04
C LEU A 64 9.90 -4.67 -23.93
N ASN A 65 9.41 -3.44 -23.70
CA ASN A 65 9.61 -2.31 -24.61
C ASN A 65 10.30 -1.11 -23.96
N PHE A 66 10.59 -1.14 -22.65
CA PHE A 66 11.17 -0.01 -21.95
C PHE A 66 12.66 0.16 -22.32
N PRO A 67 13.07 1.28 -22.94
CA PRO A 67 14.43 1.46 -23.44
C PRO A 67 15.38 2.05 -22.39
N ASP A 68 15.23 1.64 -21.13
CA ASP A 68 16.12 1.96 -20.00
C ASP A 68 16.58 3.44 -19.91
N HIS A 69 15.62 4.37 -19.95
CA HIS A 69 15.90 5.81 -19.86
C HIS A 69 15.03 6.48 -18.81
N ASP A 70 15.52 7.58 -18.25
CA ASP A 70 14.79 8.35 -17.26
C ASP A 70 13.52 8.98 -17.84
N TYR A 71 12.39 8.77 -17.15
CA TYR A 71 11.10 9.35 -17.49
C TYR A 71 10.59 10.24 -16.34
N ASP A 72 10.67 11.56 -16.51
CA ASP A 72 10.06 12.50 -15.56
C ASP A 72 8.56 12.69 -15.84
N ALA A 73 7.74 11.94 -15.09
CA ALA A 73 6.28 12.01 -15.19
C ALA A 73 5.71 13.36 -14.71
N VAL A 74 6.34 14.04 -13.75
CA VAL A 74 5.84 15.29 -13.16
C VAL A 74 5.97 16.42 -14.18
N SER A 75 7.15 16.56 -14.78
CA SER A 75 7.38 17.55 -15.83
C SER A 75 6.50 17.29 -17.06
N ARG A 76 6.25 16.02 -17.40
CA ARG A 76 5.37 15.65 -18.53
C ARG A 76 3.91 16.04 -18.34
N ARG A 77 3.44 16.06 -17.09
CA ARG A 77 2.09 16.55 -16.73
C ARG A 77 2.03 18.07 -16.62
N LYS A 78 3.16 18.79 -16.77
CA LYS A 78 3.27 20.25 -16.58
C LYS A 78 2.70 20.72 -15.24
N GLY A 79 2.89 19.92 -14.18
CA GLY A 79 2.33 20.22 -12.87
C GLY A 79 0.80 20.06 -12.77
N GLY A 80 0.17 19.35 -13.72
CA GLY A 80 -1.24 18.97 -13.61
C GLY A 80 -1.49 18.25 -12.28
N ALA A 81 -2.30 18.86 -11.43
CA ALA A 81 -2.66 18.28 -10.14
C ALA A 81 -3.28 16.90 -10.37
N LEU A 82 -2.79 15.90 -9.65
CA LEU A 82 -3.47 14.62 -9.52
C LEU A 82 -4.57 14.78 -8.46
N PRO A 83 -5.70 14.06 -8.59
CA PRO A 83 -6.65 14.01 -7.50
C PRO A 83 -5.93 13.40 -6.30
N ALA A 84 -6.03 14.05 -5.14
CA ALA A 84 -5.60 13.43 -3.89
C ALA A 84 -6.28 12.06 -3.80
N ALA A 85 -5.52 11.00 -3.56
CA ALA A 85 -6.09 9.70 -3.31
C ALA A 85 -7.06 9.87 -2.14
N SER A 86 -8.36 9.81 -2.43
CA SER A 86 -9.38 9.80 -1.40
C SER A 86 -9.27 8.45 -0.72
N THR A 87 -8.42 8.36 0.31
CA THR A 87 -8.48 7.30 1.30
C THR A 87 -9.82 7.45 2.01
N THR A 88 -10.88 6.85 1.45
CA THR A 88 -12.12 6.60 2.18
C THR A 88 -11.83 5.56 3.24
N ALA A 89 -11.17 6.00 4.31
CA ALA A 89 -11.30 5.35 5.60
C ALA A 89 -12.78 5.47 5.99
N THR A 90 -13.42 4.33 6.21
CA THR A 90 -14.78 4.18 6.73
C THR A 90 -14.89 4.90 8.07
N ARG A 91 -15.35 6.16 8.08
CA ARG A 91 -15.85 6.83 9.29
C ARG A 91 -17.37 6.90 9.24
N ALA A 92 -17.97 6.34 10.29
CA ALA A 92 -19.40 6.35 10.57
C ALA A 92 -20.01 7.78 10.55
N PRO A 93 -21.29 7.94 10.20
CA PRO A 93 -21.88 9.26 10.00
C PRO A 93 -22.19 9.92 11.35
N ALA A 94 -21.59 11.08 11.60
CA ALA A 94 -22.07 12.05 12.57
C ALA A 94 -22.89 13.13 11.84
N THR A 95 -24.00 13.50 12.47
CA THR A 95 -25.12 14.28 11.94
C THR A 95 -24.80 15.75 11.64
N ALA A 96 -25.37 16.20 10.51
CA ALA A 96 -25.73 17.54 10.04
C ALA A 96 -25.35 18.80 10.85
N GLY A 97 -24.73 19.76 10.14
CA GLY A 97 -24.66 21.18 10.50
C GLY A 97 -24.61 22.05 9.23
N ALA A 98 -25.58 22.97 9.10
CA ALA A 98 -25.84 23.83 7.96
C ALA A 98 -24.82 24.98 7.76
N ARG A 99 -24.69 25.49 6.52
CA ARG A 99 -24.99 26.89 6.09
C ARG A 99 -24.26 27.30 4.79
N ARG A 100 -24.80 28.37 4.20
CA ARG A 100 -24.77 28.82 2.79
C ARG A 100 -23.62 29.77 2.43
N ALA A 101 -23.40 29.86 1.11
CA ALA A 101 -23.17 31.04 0.28
C ALA A 101 -21.78 31.73 0.24
N GLY A 102 -21.44 32.22 -0.96
CA GLY A 102 -20.52 33.36 -1.14
C GLY A 102 -19.67 33.27 -2.41
N ALA A 103 -19.65 34.35 -3.20
CA ALA A 103 -19.21 34.39 -4.59
C ALA A 103 -17.78 34.94 -4.82
N ALA A 104 -17.24 34.63 -6.01
CA ALA A 104 -16.41 35.43 -6.94
C ALA A 104 -15.38 36.46 -6.43
N ALA A 105 -14.17 36.43 -7.01
CA ALA A 105 -13.65 37.44 -7.96
C ALA A 105 -12.12 37.32 -8.16
N ALA A 106 -11.64 37.99 -9.20
CA ALA A 106 -10.43 37.73 -9.97
C ALA A 106 -9.16 38.51 -9.57
N GLY A 107 -8.00 37.97 -9.98
CA GLY A 107 -6.93 38.67 -10.71
C GLY A 107 -5.90 39.54 -9.96
N ALA A 108 -4.65 39.05 -9.88
CA ALA A 108 -3.41 39.76 -10.30
C ALA A 108 -2.16 38.91 -9.97
N PRO A 109 -1.06 39.00 -10.76
CA PRO A 109 0.08 38.10 -10.64
C PRO A 109 1.16 38.65 -9.67
N ARG A 110 1.84 37.76 -8.95
CA ARG A 110 3.11 38.08 -8.27
C ARG A 110 4.16 37.00 -8.54
N LEU A 111 5.33 37.50 -8.95
CA LEU A 111 6.55 36.77 -9.25
C LEU A 111 7.34 36.44 -7.96
N ALA A 112 8.18 35.39 -8.04
CA ALA A 112 9.12 34.85 -7.03
C ALA A 112 8.45 33.93 -5.99
N LYS A 113 8.91 32.70 -5.73
CA LYS A 113 10.28 32.24 -5.46
C LYS A 113 10.32 30.69 -5.58
N ALA A 114 11.50 30.15 -5.89
CA ALA A 114 11.84 28.72 -5.85
C ALA A 114 11.40 28.03 -4.53
N GLY A 115 10.96 26.76 -4.60
CA GLY A 115 10.69 25.93 -3.42
C GLY A 115 9.64 24.82 -3.53
N GLY A 116 9.16 24.47 -4.73
CA GLY A 116 8.03 23.54 -4.91
C GLY A 116 8.29 22.04 -4.69
N ALA A 117 9.42 21.65 -4.11
CA ALA A 117 9.72 20.26 -3.76
C ALA A 117 9.16 19.83 -2.38
N GLY A 118 8.37 20.70 -1.72
CA GLY A 118 8.03 20.53 -0.30
C GLY A 118 6.75 19.74 0.01
N LEU A 119 5.67 19.83 -0.78
CA LEU A 119 4.36 19.35 -0.32
C LEU A 119 4.13 17.84 -0.50
N GLY A 120 4.55 17.27 -1.64
CA GLY A 120 4.48 15.81 -1.86
C GLY A 120 5.49 15.06 -0.99
N SER A 121 6.69 15.63 -0.82
CA SER A 121 7.69 15.12 0.11
C SER A 121 7.20 15.17 1.57
N ALA A 122 6.50 16.24 1.98
CA ALA A 122 6.01 16.36 3.35
C ALA A 122 4.87 15.37 3.66
N ALA A 123 3.95 15.14 2.73
CA ALA A 123 2.88 14.16 2.92
C ALA A 123 3.43 12.73 3.02
N LEU A 124 4.36 12.35 2.12
CA LEU A 124 5.06 11.06 2.19
C LEU A 124 5.92 10.93 3.45
N GLN A 125 6.54 12.02 3.91
CA GLN A 125 7.31 12.02 5.14
C GLN A 125 6.41 11.83 6.37
N GLN A 126 5.22 12.43 6.37
CA GLN A 126 4.24 12.27 7.44
C GLN A 126 3.70 10.84 7.50
N GLU A 127 3.40 10.23 6.33
CA GLU A 127 2.99 8.83 6.24
C GLU A 127 4.10 7.89 6.73
N ASN A 128 5.35 8.11 6.30
CA ASN A 128 6.49 7.35 6.80
C ASN A 128 6.68 7.47 8.31
N ASN A 129 6.49 8.67 8.88
CA ASN A 129 6.59 8.86 10.32
C ASN A 129 5.44 8.13 11.05
N SER A 130 4.22 8.19 10.52
CA SER A 130 3.07 7.47 11.08
C SER A 130 3.25 5.96 11.05
N LEU A 131 3.79 5.43 9.95
CA LEU A 131 4.09 4.00 9.81
C LEU A 131 5.19 3.57 10.78
N LYS A 132 6.26 4.37 10.93
CA LYS A 132 7.33 4.11 11.91
C LYS A 132 6.81 4.07 13.34
N GLU A 133 5.95 5.01 13.71
CA GLU A 133 5.31 5.02 15.03
C GLU A 133 4.43 3.79 15.24
N THR A 134 3.68 3.38 14.20
CA THR A 134 2.84 2.17 14.24
C THR A 134 3.69 0.92 14.41
N VAL A 135 4.75 0.76 13.61
CA VAL A 135 5.70 -0.37 13.73
C VAL A 135 6.33 -0.42 15.11
N THR A 136 6.79 0.72 15.63
CA THR A 136 7.36 0.79 16.98
C THR A 136 6.33 0.39 18.04
N GLY A 137 5.06 0.77 17.86
CA GLY A 137 3.96 0.34 18.74
C GLY A 137 3.75 -1.16 18.69
N LEU A 138 3.67 -1.74 17.49
CA LEU A 138 3.50 -3.17 17.26
C LEU A 138 4.69 -3.99 17.79
N GLU A 139 5.91 -3.51 17.65
CA GLU A 139 7.11 -4.16 18.19
C GLU A 139 7.06 -4.22 19.73
N ARG A 140 6.64 -3.12 20.39
CA ARG A 140 6.45 -3.13 21.85
C ARG A 140 5.36 -4.10 22.28
N GLU A 141 4.25 -4.17 21.56
CA GLU A 141 3.17 -5.11 21.85
C GLU A 141 3.65 -6.55 21.64
N ARG A 142 4.34 -6.83 20.54
CA ARG A 142 4.97 -8.14 20.27
C ARG A 142 5.89 -8.54 21.41
N ASP A 143 6.81 -7.68 21.81
CA ASP A 143 7.80 -7.97 22.85
C ASP A 143 7.12 -8.15 24.22
N PHE A 144 6.07 -7.37 24.49
CA PHE A 144 5.26 -7.50 25.71
C PHE A 144 4.55 -8.86 25.78
N TYR A 145 3.91 -9.31 24.70
CA TYR A 145 3.25 -10.61 24.67
C TYR A 145 4.26 -11.77 24.69
N PHE A 146 5.36 -11.65 23.94
CA PHE A 146 6.44 -12.63 23.95
C PHE A 146 7.03 -12.82 25.35
N SER A 147 7.35 -11.72 26.06
CA SER A 147 7.89 -11.78 27.42
C SER A 147 6.95 -12.51 28.38
N LYS A 148 5.63 -12.25 28.27
CA LYS A 148 4.63 -12.96 29.10
C LYS A 148 4.55 -14.46 28.80
N LEU A 149 4.58 -14.84 27.52
CA LEU A 149 4.57 -16.24 27.12
C LEU A 149 5.84 -16.95 27.60
N ARG A 150 6.99 -16.27 27.55
CA ARG A 150 8.25 -16.78 28.07
C ARG A 150 8.24 -16.95 29.60
N ASP A 151 7.68 -15.98 30.33
CA ASP A 151 7.53 -16.09 31.78
C ASP A 151 6.64 -17.29 32.16
N ILE A 152 5.55 -17.52 31.42
CA ILE A 152 4.67 -18.69 31.62
C ILE A 152 5.42 -19.99 31.34
N GLU A 153 6.18 -20.05 30.25
CA GLU A 153 6.98 -21.23 29.91
C GLU A 153 8.00 -21.56 31.00
N LEU A 154 8.71 -20.56 31.53
CA LEU A 154 9.64 -20.73 32.64
C LEU A 154 8.96 -21.26 33.90
N LEU A 155 7.78 -20.75 34.23
CA LEU A 155 7.00 -21.22 35.38
C LEU A 155 6.60 -22.70 35.22
N ILE A 156 6.24 -23.11 34.01
CA ILE A 156 5.86 -24.49 33.72
C ILE A 156 7.09 -25.41 33.78
N GLN A 157 8.21 -25.00 33.20
CA GLN A 157 9.47 -25.75 33.27
C GLN A 157 9.88 -25.98 34.73
N GLN A 158 9.85 -24.94 35.56
CA GLN A 158 10.14 -25.06 36.99
C GLN A 158 9.17 -26.01 37.71
N ALA A 159 7.87 -25.95 37.40
CA ALA A 159 6.89 -26.84 38.01
C ALA A 159 7.12 -28.32 37.65
N VAL A 160 7.55 -28.59 36.41
CA VAL A 160 7.90 -29.96 35.96
C VAL A 160 9.20 -30.43 36.60
N ASP A 161 10.20 -29.55 36.75
CA ASP A 161 11.46 -29.87 37.44
C ASP A 161 11.21 -30.23 38.92
N ASP A 162 10.28 -29.52 39.58
CA ASP A 162 9.91 -29.75 40.98
C ASP A 162 9.05 -31.02 41.16
N ASP A 163 8.14 -31.33 40.21
CA ASP A 163 7.30 -32.53 40.19
C ASP A 163 7.22 -33.16 38.79
N PRO A 164 8.11 -34.12 38.49
CA PRO A 164 8.16 -34.78 37.18
C PRO A 164 6.91 -35.59 36.81
N GLU A 165 6.01 -35.89 37.75
CA GLU A 165 4.76 -36.59 37.45
C GLU A 165 3.76 -35.70 36.70
N LEU A 166 3.89 -34.37 36.79
CA LEU A 166 3.04 -33.41 36.06
C LEU A 166 3.17 -33.53 34.55
N GLU A 167 4.34 -33.92 34.05
CA GLU A 167 4.58 -34.09 32.62
C GLU A 167 3.96 -35.38 32.06
N LYS A 168 3.82 -36.41 32.90
CA LYS A 168 3.29 -37.73 32.50
C LYS A 168 1.76 -37.75 32.35
N GLN A 169 1.07 -36.73 32.85
CA GLN A 169 -0.38 -36.62 32.75
C GLN A 169 -0.76 -36.07 31.37
N GLU A 170 -1.13 -36.95 30.43
CA GLU A 170 -1.44 -36.56 29.05
C GLU A 170 -2.58 -35.54 28.93
N ASP A 171 -3.61 -35.64 29.78
CA ASP A 171 -4.72 -34.67 29.85
C ASP A 171 -4.50 -33.57 30.92
N GLY A 172 -3.30 -33.50 31.49
CA GLY A 172 -2.94 -32.55 32.54
C GLY A 172 -2.86 -31.10 32.04
N LEU A 173 -3.06 -30.16 32.96
CA LEU A 173 -3.01 -28.71 32.65
C LEU A 173 -1.66 -28.30 32.04
N VAL A 174 -0.55 -28.89 32.49
CA VAL A 174 0.80 -28.63 31.95
C VAL A 174 0.88 -28.99 30.46
N LYS A 175 0.40 -30.17 30.07
CA LYS A 175 0.38 -30.59 28.66
C LYS A 175 -0.51 -29.71 27.80
N GLN A 176 -1.67 -29.28 28.31
CA GLN A 176 -2.55 -28.36 27.58
C GLN A 176 -1.91 -26.99 27.35
N ILE A 177 -1.20 -26.43 28.34
CA ILE A 177 -0.51 -25.15 28.16
C ILE A 177 0.67 -25.29 27.20
N GLN A 178 1.46 -26.36 27.31
CA GLN A 178 2.55 -26.65 26.35
C GLN A 178 2.03 -26.76 24.91
N LEU A 179 0.87 -27.40 24.72
CA LEU A 179 0.23 -27.50 23.40
C LEU A 179 -0.09 -26.12 22.80
N ILE A 180 -0.55 -25.17 23.62
CA ILE A 180 -0.84 -23.80 23.17
C ILE A 180 0.47 -23.03 22.89
N LEU A 181 1.47 -23.15 23.75
CA LEU A 181 2.75 -22.44 23.58
C LEU A 181 3.54 -22.92 22.36
N TYR A 182 3.42 -24.20 22.02
CA TYR A 182 4.14 -24.82 20.91
C TYR A 182 3.27 -25.09 19.68
N SER A 183 2.00 -24.68 19.68
CA SER A 183 1.19 -24.74 18.46
C SER A 183 1.74 -23.75 17.43
N THR A 184 2.09 -24.25 16.25
CA THR A 184 2.48 -23.43 15.09
C THR A 184 1.31 -23.29 14.12
N GLU A 185 1.01 -22.08 13.67
CA GLU A 185 0.17 -21.88 12.48
C GLU A 185 1.01 -22.14 11.21
N GLU A 186 0.39 -22.67 10.13
CA GLU A 186 1.05 -22.89 8.83
C GLU A 186 1.74 -21.59 8.35
N GLY A 187 3.07 -21.53 8.46
CA GLY A 187 3.88 -20.38 8.05
C GLY A 187 4.59 -19.62 9.18
N PHE A 188 4.44 -20.02 10.44
CA PHE A 188 5.17 -19.47 11.61
C PHE A 188 6.01 -20.57 12.29
N GLU A 189 6.76 -21.34 11.50
CA GLU A 189 7.74 -22.28 12.03
C GLU A 189 8.96 -21.51 12.56
N ILE A 190 9.31 -21.72 13.83
CA ILE A 190 10.63 -21.32 14.35
C ILE A 190 11.64 -22.24 13.67
N PRO A 191 12.62 -21.71 12.91
CA PRO A 191 13.74 -22.54 12.44
C PRO A 191 14.34 -23.23 13.66
N GLN A 192 14.45 -24.56 13.62
CA GLN A 192 15.08 -25.32 14.68
C GLN A 192 16.43 -24.66 15.04
N GLU A 193 16.81 -24.63 16.33
CA GLU A 193 17.97 -23.91 16.92
C GLU A 193 19.36 -24.19 16.27
N GLY A 194 19.43 -24.84 15.11
CA GLY A 194 20.64 -25.05 14.31
C GLY A 194 20.76 -24.25 13.02
N GLU A 195 19.73 -23.55 12.54
CA GLU A 195 19.86 -22.67 11.36
C GLU A 195 20.05 -21.21 11.78
N ILE A 196 21.31 -20.86 12.02
CA ILE A 196 21.79 -19.49 11.98
C ILE A 196 21.49 -18.98 10.55
N LEU A 197 20.37 -18.28 10.38
CA LEU A 197 20.16 -17.47 9.19
C LEU A 197 21.23 -16.39 9.23
N ASP A 198 22.27 -16.60 8.42
CA ASP A 198 23.34 -15.65 8.18
C ASP A 198 22.68 -14.36 7.68
N ASP A 199 22.58 -13.37 8.57
CA ASP A 199 22.18 -12.00 8.25
C ASP A 199 23.22 -11.44 7.27
N GLN A 200 23.04 -11.72 5.98
CA GLN A 200 23.70 -10.94 4.95
C GLN A 200 22.99 -9.59 4.86
N GLU A 201 23.43 -8.68 5.74
CA GLU A 201 23.47 -7.26 5.47
C GLU A 201 24.04 -7.05 4.05
N THR A 202 23.17 -6.75 3.09
CA THR A 202 23.62 -6.24 1.80
C THR A 202 23.33 -4.74 1.79
N PHE A 203 24.44 -4.00 1.79
CA PHE A 203 24.55 -2.54 1.69
C PHE A 203 23.76 -1.93 0.53
#